data_AF-A0A559M8G5-F1
#
_entry.id   AF-A0A559M8G5-F1
#
_cell.length_a   1.000
_cell.length_b   1.000
_cell.length_c   1.000
_cell.angle_alpha   90.00
_cell.angle_beta   90.00
_cell.angle_gamma   90.00
#
_symmetry.space_group_name_H-M   'P 1'
#
loop_
_entity.id
_entity.type
_entity.pdbx_description
1 polymer ?
#
loop_
_entity_poly.entity_id
_entity_poly.type
_entity_poly.pdbx_seq_one_letter_code
_entity_poly.pdbx_strand_id
1 'polypeptide(L)'
;MPPHEGLTHLKEYDIKDSNVELIGTEIDHRVKYNSAKTEPAWNDGKVGLQAGLHVWRIEDFEVLPWPNEKYGQFFDGDSYIVLHSYKVGKDGNDKLGHEIFFWLGSKTSQDEAGTAAYKTVELDEFLQGSATQHREIQQQPSDEFVALFPRLSIRAGGVRSGFTHVDTDAKPKEITTLLRIFKHPSAVGRDSIVVHEVDPTWQSLDEGDVFVLDKGDKIWVWQGKQCSPMEKAKAAQVVNDLTLAKHIDVEVLAQTDSRSHVVIGLLGGKDVAPDAFRSRRPVSSATTSSSRPRRLFRLSDASGQLSFDVVKEGQTIRRTDFDTNDVFLLDIGRAIWVWKGLGASAAEKAMWLKVAQSYVRQLQGTSAVYLTPLAAVVEGNESPSFFKAIEA
;
A
#
# COMPACT_ATOMS: atom_id res chain seq x y z
N MET A 1 14.04 -55.09 28.71
CA MET A 1 13.61 -53.72 29.04
C MET A 1 13.62 -52.91 27.76
N PRO A 2 12.48 -52.45 27.22
CA PRO A 2 12.48 -51.47 26.14
C PRO A 2 12.54 -50.03 26.71
N PRO A 3 13.15 -49.08 25.98
CA PRO A 3 13.53 -47.76 26.46
C PRO A 3 12.47 -46.72 26.08
N HIS A 4 11.56 -46.37 27.00
CA HIS A 4 10.57 -45.32 26.75
C HIS A 4 10.39 -44.35 27.94
N GLU A 5 11.42 -44.15 28.76
CA GLU A 5 11.43 -43.06 29.74
C GLU A 5 12.30 -41.93 29.19
N GLY A 6 11.67 -40.90 28.64
CA GLY A 6 12.40 -39.70 28.19
C GLY A 6 11.71 -38.79 27.16
N LEU A 7 10.44 -39.02 26.81
CA LEU A 7 9.69 -38.05 25.99
C LEU A 7 8.68 -37.32 26.89
N THR A 8 9.07 -36.16 27.41
CA THR A 8 8.09 -35.18 27.89
C THR A 8 7.24 -34.79 26.69
N HIS A 9 6.01 -35.32 26.62
CA HIS A 9 5.02 -34.81 25.68
C HIS A 9 4.87 -33.30 25.92
N LEU A 10 4.97 -32.51 24.85
CA LEU A 10 4.58 -31.10 24.88
C LEU A 10 3.18 -31.01 25.47
N LYS A 11 2.99 -30.12 26.44
CA LYS A 11 1.70 -29.88 27.09
C LYS A 11 0.67 -29.61 25.97
N GLU A 12 -0.33 -30.47 25.83
CA GLU A 12 -1.42 -30.24 24.87
C GLU A 12 -2.09 -28.92 25.22
N TYR A 13 -2.06 -27.98 24.27
CA TYR A 13 -2.65 -26.66 24.43
C TYR A 13 -4.17 -26.79 24.34
N ASP A 14 -4.88 -26.56 25.44
CA ASP A 14 -6.34 -26.48 25.41
C ASP A 14 -6.74 -25.19 24.71
N ILE A 15 -7.42 -25.32 23.56
CA ILE A 15 -7.88 -24.17 22.78
C ILE A 15 -8.86 -23.28 23.57
N LYS A 16 -9.45 -23.80 24.66
CA LYS A 16 -10.29 -23.03 25.59
C LYS A 16 -9.49 -22.09 26.49
N ASP A 17 -8.18 -22.33 26.66
CA ASP A 17 -7.25 -21.41 27.33
C ASP A 17 -6.70 -20.33 26.37
N SER A 18 -7.17 -20.32 25.12
CA SER A 18 -6.90 -19.23 24.19
C SER A 18 -7.54 -17.95 24.72
N ASN A 19 -6.72 -16.98 25.13
CA ASN A 19 -7.10 -15.67 25.71
C ASN A 19 -7.81 -14.73 24.70
N VAL A 20 -8.67 -15.27 23.82
CA VAL A 20 -9.44 -14.52 22.83
C VAL A 20 -10.37 -13.50 23.50
N GLU A 21 -10.82 -13.77 24.73
CA GLU A 21 -11.68 -12.86 25.51
C GLU A 21 -11.01 -11.53 25.89
N LEU A 22 -9.67 -11.47 25.90
CA LEU A 22 -8.93 -10.27 26.27
C LEU A 22 -8.62 -9.35 25.10
N ILE A 23 -8.92 -9.74 23.86
CA ILE A 23 -8.63 -8.93 22.67
C ILE A 23 -9.36 -7.57 22.76
N GLY A 24 -8.61 -6.48 22.65
CA GLY A 24 -9.13 -5.10 22.77
C GLY A 24 -9.25 -4.58 24.20
N THR A 25 -8.85 -5.35 25.22
CA THR A 25 -8.77 -4.87 26.62
C THR A 25 -7.45 -4.14 26.90
N GLU A 26 -7.37 -3.38 27.99
CA GLU A 26 -6.11 -2.76 28.45
C GLU A 26 -4.96 -3.78 28.60
N ILE A 27 -5.28 -5.03 28.96
CA ILE A 27 -4.29 -6.09 29.09
C ILE A 27 -3.73 -6.47 27.72
N ASP A 28 -4.58 -6.62 26.70
CA ASP A 28 -4.16 -6.90 25.32
C ASP A 28 -3.35 -5.74 24.73
N HIS A 29 -3.80 -4.49 24.94
CA HIS A 29 -3.02 -3.28 24.60
C HIS A 29 -1.64 -3.29 25.25
N ARG A 30 -1.56 -3.56 26.57
CA ARG A 30 -0.28 -3.65 27.28
C ARG A 30 0.62 -4.79 26.78
N VAL A 31 0.05 -5.94 26.45
CA VAL A 31 0.81 -7.08 25.90
C VAL A 31 1.35 -6.73 24.51
N LYS A 32 0.53 -6.15 23.64
CA LYS A 32 0.94 -5.66 22.32
C LYS A 32 2.03 -4.60 22.42
N TYR A 33 1.87 -3.63 23.33
CA TYR A 33 2.87 -2.60 23.58
C TYR A 33 4.21 -3.19 24.05
N ASN A 34 4.17 -4.17 24.94
CA ASN A 34 5.38 -4.86 25.40
C ASN A 34 6.05 -5.68 24.28
N SER A 35 5.26 -6.34 23.42
CA SER A 35 5.75 -6.99 22.20
C SER A 35 6.43 -5.97 21.28
N ALA A 36 5.76 -4.84 21.03
CA ALA A 36 6.27 -3.76 20.19
C ALA A 36 7.59 -3.17 20.71
N LYS A 37 7.76 -3.06 22.03
CA LYS A 37 9.04 -2.63 22.63
C LYS A 37 10.21 -3.57 22.38
N THR A 38 9.92 -4.85 22.19
CA THR A 38 10.95 -5.86 21.92
C THR A 38 11.23 -6.02 20.42
N GLU A 39 10.37 -5.52 19.55
CA GLU A 39 10.55 -5.54 18.10
C GLU A 39 11.70 -4.60 17.68
N PRO A 40 12.81 -5.14 17.14
CA PRO A 40 13.96 -4.33 16.74
C PRO A 40 13.62 -3.26 15.70
N ALA A 41 12.62 -3.49 14.84
CA ALA A 41 12.20 -2.54 13.82
C ALA A 41 11.70 -1.20 14.39
N TRP A 42 11.07 -1.22 15.57
CA TRP A 42 10.53 -0.03 16.23
C TRP A 42 11.52 0.61 17.20
N ASN A 43 12.42 -0.19 17.76
CA ASN A 43 13.30 0.24 18.85
C ASN A 43 14.68 0.73 18.36
N ASP A 44 14.70 1.46 17.23
CA ASP A 44 15.92 2.03 16.65
C ASP A 44 16.35 3.38 17.28
N GLY A 45 15.58 3.85 18.27
CA GLY A 45 15.78 5.12 18.95
C GLY A 45 15.33 6.35 18.15
N LYS A 46 14.61 6.17 17.04
CA LYS A 46 14.12 7.25 16.17
C LYS A 46 12.60 7.22 15.98
N VAL A 47 12.02 6.03 15.83
CA VAL A 47 10.56 5.84 15.66
C VAL A 47 9.81 6.49 16.83
N GLY A 48 8.83 7.35 16.51
CA GLY A 48 8.04 8.08 17.51
C GLY A 48 8.75 9.25 18.20
N LEU A 49 10.04 9.47 17.94
CA LEU A 49 10.84 10.51 18.58
C LEU A 49 11.27 11.62 17.61
N GLN A 50 11.42 11.31 16.32
CA GLN A 50 11.85 12.25 15.29
C GLN A 50 10.89 12.23 14.10
N ALA A 51 10.73 13.39 13.46
CA ALA A 51 10.05 13.45 12.17
C ALA A 51 10.92 12.79 11.09
N GLY A 52 10.28 12.05 10.18
CA GLY A 52 10.98 11.26 9.18
C GLY A 52 10.09 10.25 8.49
N LEU A 53 10.66 9.61 7.46
CA LEU A 53 10.04 8.51 6.74
C LEU A 53 10.82 7.23 7.04
N HIS A 54 10.10 6.19 7.44
CA HIS A 54 10.65 4.86 7.69
C HIS A 54 9.90 3.84 6.83
N VAL A 55 10.64 2.93 6.20
CA VAL A 55 10.06 1.88 5.36
C VAL A 55 10.62 0.55 5.81
N TRP A 56 9.75 -0.43 5.97
CA TRP A 56 10.10 -1.81 6.27
C TRP A 56 9.42 -2.74 5.27
N ARG A 57 10.10 -3.84 4.96
CA ARG A 57 9.59 -4.93 4.14
C ARG A 57 9.27 -6.11 5.05
N ILE A 58 8.19 -6.82 4.76
CA ILE A 58 7.86 -8.06 5.44
C ILE A 58 8.58 -9.21 4.75
N GLU A 59 9.37 -9.97 5.51
CA GLU A 59 10.07 -11.15 5.03
C GLU A 59 9.94 -12.25 6.11
N ASP A 60 9.40 -13.43 5.76
CA ASP A 60 9.27 -14.57 6.69
C ASP A 60 8.67 -14.21 8.08
N PHE A 61 7.57 -13.44 8.10
CA PHE A 61 6.89 -12.90 9.31
C PHE A 61 7.67 -11.83 10.09
N GLU A 62 8.86 -11.43 9.64
CA GLU A 62 9.69 -10.41 10.27
C GLU A 62 9.53 -9.04 9.60
N VAL A 63 9.80 -7.98 10.37
CA VAL A 63 9.77 -6.59 9.90
C VAL A 63 11.20 -6.13 9.66
N LEU A 64 11.65 -6.13 8.40
CA LEU A 64 13.03 -5.80 8.06
C LEU A 64 13.14 -4.36 7.51
N PRO A 65 14.11 -3.56 7.99
CA PRO A 65 14.29 -2.20 7.51
C PRO A 65 14.63 -2.19 6.01
N TRP A 66 13.91 -1.38 5.25
CA TRP A 66 14.17 -1.20 3.83
C TRP A 66 15.32 -0.20 3.64
N PRO A 67 16.29 -0.43 2.74
CA PRO A 67 17.38 0.52 2.52
C PRO A 67 16.86 1.88 2.07
N ASN A 68 17.39 2.96 2.66
CA ASN A 68 16.97 4.34 2.38
C ASN A 68 17.11 4.70 0.89
N GLU A 69 18.12 4.15 0.21
CA GLU A 69 18.37 4.37 -1.22
C GLU A 69 17.28 3.73 -2.11
N LYS A 70 16.56 2.74 -1.56
CA LYS A 70 15.46 2.02 -2.22
C LYS A 70 14.09 2.54 -1.82
N TYR A 71 13.98 3.62 -1.05
CA TYR A 71 12.69 4.21 -0.72
C TYR A 71 11.92 4.61 -1.99
N GLY A 72 10.66 4.21 -2.04
CA GLY A 72 9.82 4.32 -3.23
C GLY A 72 9.92 3.14 -4.18
N GLN A 73 10.77 2.14 -3.94
CA GLN A 73 10.79 0.87 -4.68
C GLN A 73 10.04 -0.21 -3.92
N PHE A 74 9.03 -0.80 -4.55
CA PHE A 74 8.18 -1.86 -4.01
C PHE A 74 8.10 -3.03 -4.97
N PHE A 75 7.96 -4.25 -4.44
CA PHE A 75 7.81 -5.48 -5.21
C PHE A 75 6.38 -5.98 -5.17
N ASP A 76 5.82 -6.32 -6.34
CA ASP A 76 4.41 -6.73 -6.47
C ASP A 76 4.04 -8.00 -5.70
N GLY A 77 5.02 -8.83 -5.36
CA GLY A 77 4.91 -10.05 -4.56
C GLY A 77 5.06 -9.86 -3.05
N ASP A 78 5.28 -8.64 -2.55
CA ASP A 78 5.61 -8.42 -1.14
C ASP A 78 4.58 -7.53 -0.42
N SER A 79 4.75 -7.41 0.90
CA SER A 79 4.07 -6.40 1.72
C SER A 79 5.07 -5.52 2.46
N TYR A 80 4.70 -4.26 2.69
CA TYR A 80 5.55 -3.25 3.33
C TYR A 80 4.79 -2.47 4.38
N ILE A 81 5.53 -1.91 5.34
CA ILE A 81 5.04 -0.92 6.31
C ILE A 81 5.82 0.36 6.08
N VAL A 82 5.12 1.49 5.99
CA VAL A 82 5.71 2.82 5.83
C VAL A 82 5.19 3.70 6.96
N LEU A 83 6.08 4.26 7.76
CA LEU A 83 5.74 5.26 8.78
C LEU A 83 6.21 6.63 8.32
N HIS A 84 5.28 7.58 8.23
CA HIS A 84 5.58 8.99 8.06
C HIS A 84 5.28 9.73 9.36
N SER A 85 6.31 10.27 10.00
CA SER A 85 6.20 11.10 11.20
C SER A 85 6.49 12.55 10.84
N TYR A 86 5.60 13.47 11.20
CA TYR A 86 5.72 14.89 10.87
C TYR A 86 5.40 15.76 12.09
N LYS A 87 5.97 16.96 12.14
CA LYS A 87 5.70 17.91 13.23
C LYS A 87 4.31 18.51 13.10
N VAL A 88 3.58 18.55 14.21
CA VAL A 88 2.23 19.11 14.37
C VAL A 88 2.24 20.08 15.54
N GLY A 89 1.72 21.29 15.33
CA GLY A 89 1.65 22.33 16.36
C GLY A 89 1.90 23.73 15.80
N LYS A 90 1.42 24.74 16.52
CA LYS A 90 1.83 26.15 16.35
C LYS A 90 2.39 26.62 17.70
N ASP A 91 3.31 27.57 17.65
CA ASP A 91 3.81 28.29 18.84
C ASP A 91 4.57 27.42 19.87
N GLY A 92 5.54 26.63 19.41
CA GLY A 92 6.56 26.02 20.27
C GLY A 92 6.14 24.75 21.02
N ASN A 93 4.92 24.26 20.81
CA ASN A 93 4.44 22.98 21.33
C ASN A 93 4.46 21.92 20.22
N ASP A 94 5.66 21.63 19.71
CA ASP A 94 5.90 20.64 18.65
C ASP A 94 5.52 19.23 19.16
N LYS A 95 4.40 18.69 18.67
CA LYS A 95 4.07 17.27 18.77
C LYS A 95 4.39 16.57 17.45
N LEU A 96 4.46 15.25 17.46
CA LEU A 96 4.54 14.46 16.23
C LEU A 96 3.15 13.92 15.89
N GLY A 97 2.77 14.08 14.63
CA GLY A 97 1.70 13.32 14.00
C GLY A 97 2.30 12.14 13.25
N HIS A 98 1.58 11.02 13.24
CA HIS A 98 2.05 9.77 12.67
C HIS A 98 1.01 9.22 11.67
N GLU A 99 1.47 8.84 10.49
CA GLU A 99 0.70 8.11 9.50
C GLU A 99 1.44 6.80 9.17
N ILE A 100 0.79 5.67 9.40
CA ILE A 100 1.29 4.33 9.06
C ILE A 100 0.54 3.85 7.82
N PHE A 101 1.28 3.49 6.78
CA PHE A 101 0.75 2.89 5.56
C PHE A 101 1.24 1.46 5.47
N PHE A 102 0.34 0.49 5.40
CA PHE A 102 0.70 -0.88 5.04
C PHE A 102 0.33 -1.15 3.60
N TRP A 103 1.35 -1.40 2.79
CA TRP A 103 1.24 -1.62 1.37
C TRP A 103 1.15 -3.10 1.07
N LEU A 104 0.19 -3.46 0.22
CA LEU A 104 -0.07 -4.82 -0.23
C LEU A 104 0.19 -4.92 -1.73
N GLY A 105 1.20 -5.69 -2.10
CA GLY A 105 1.50 -6.03 -3.48
C GLY A 105 0.38 -6.83 -4.11
N SER A 106 0.20 -6.69 -5.43
CA SER A 106 -0.87 -7.40 -6.16
C SER A 106 -0.75 -8.93 -6.13
N LYS A 107 0.44 -9.46 -5.84
CA LYS A 107 0.80 -10.87 -5.75
C LYS A 107 1.32 -11.26 -4.36
N THR A 108 1.18 -10.38 -3.35
CA THR A 108 1.64 -10.68 -1.98
C THR A 108 0.93 -11.89 -1.40
N SER A 109 1.68 -12.65 -0.62
CA SER A 109 1.17 -13.85 0.05
C SER A 109 0.29 -13.49 1.26
N GLN A 110 -0.52 -14.47 1.72
CA GLN A 110 -1.45 -14.23 2.82
C GLN A 110 -0.75 -14.02 4.16
N ASP A 111 0.38 -14.71 4.39
CA ASP A 111 1.29 -14.48 5.51
C ASP A 111 1.75 -13.03 5.55
N GLU A 112 2.31 -12.54 4.46
CA GLU A 112 2.90 -11.20 4.40
C GLU A 112 1.84 -10.13 4.60
N ALA A 113 0.68 -10.26 3.93
CA ALA A 113 -0.42 -9.33 4.08
C ALA A 113 -0.98 -9.32 5.51
N GLY A 114 -1.11 -10.50 6.12
CA GLY A 114 -1.55 -10.66 7.51
C GLY A 114 -0.55 -10.07 8.49
N THR A 115 0.74 -10.31 8.27
CA THR A 115 1.84 -9.79 9.08
C THR A 115 1.91 -8.28 8.99
N ALA A 116 1.83 -7.69 7.79
CA ALA A 116 1.85 -6.24 7.60
C ALA A 116 0.70 -5.54 8.35
N ALA A 117 -0.51 -6.12 8.27
CA ALA A 117 -1.67 -5.61 8.99
C ALA A 117 -1.51 -5.73 10.51
N TYR A 118 -1.06 -6.89 11.00
CA TYR A 118 -0.82 -7.11 12.43
C TYR A 118 0.26 -6.18 12.99
N LYS A 119 1.41 -6.10 12.30
CA LYS A 119 2.56 -5.29 12.69
C LYS A 119 2.28 -3.78 12.61
N THR A 120 1.35 -3.36 11.75
CA THR A 120 0.85 -1.97 11.75
C THR A 120 0.08 -1.64 13.02
N VAL A 121 -0.74 -2.57 13.53
CA VAL A 121 -1.43 -2.38 14.82
C VAL A 121 -0.42 -2.38 15.97
N GLU A 122 0.59 -3.26 15.92
CA GLU A 122 1.68 -3.27 16.90
C GLU A 122 2.48 -1.96 16.90
N LEU A 123 2.79 -1.40 15.72
CA LEU A 123 3.47 -0.11 15.59
C LEU A 123 2.61 1.06 16.09
N ASP A 124 1.31 1.08 15.79
CA ASP A 124 0.41 2.10 16.33
C ASP A 124 0.37 2.05 17.87
N GLU A 125 0.32 0.84 18.45
CA GLU A 125 0.40 0.66 19.90
C GLU A 125 1.73 1.20 20.47
N PHE A 126 2.86 0.96 19.79
CA PHE A 126 4.15 1.54 20.14
C PHE A 126 4.12 3.08 20.16
N LEU A 127 3.38 3.66 19.21
CA LEU A 127 3.11 5.10 19.09
C LEU A 127 1.91 5.57 19.95
N GLN A 128 1.53 4.79 20.96
CA GLN A 128 0.46 5.09 21.92
C GLN A 128 -0.93 5.27 21.29
N GLY A 129 -1.20 4.57 20.19
CA GLY A 129 -2.49 4.62 19.48
C GLY A 129 -2.78 5.94 18.79
N SER A 130 -1.75 6.75 18.52
CA SER A 130 -1.88 8.10 17.95
C SER A 130 -1.78 8.13 16.43
N ALA A 131 -1.43 7.02 15.77
CA ALA A 131 -1.18 7.03 14.34
C ALA A 131 -2.47 6.83 13.52
N THR A 132 -2.56 7.54 12.40
CA THR A 132 -3.55 7.22 11.37
C THR A 132 -3.03 6.02 10.57
N GLN A 133 -3.85 4.98 10.42
CA GLN A 133 -3.48 3.75 9.73
C GLN A 133 -4.10 3.72 8.33
N HIS A 134 -3.33 3.44 7.30
CA HIS A 134 -3.72 3.43 5.90
C HIS A 134 -3.47 2.05 5.28
N ARG A 135 -4.50 1.47 4.67
CA ARG A 135 -4.38 0.27 3.84
C ARG A 135 -4.14 0.68 2.40
N GLU A 136 -2.96 0.37 1.89
CA GLU A 136 -2.53 0.71 0.53
C GLU A 136 -2.50 -0.52 -0.35
N ILE A 137 -3.15 -0.44 -1.51
CA ILE A 137 -3.19 -1.54 -2.49
C ILE A 137 -2.49 -1.07 -3.75
N GLN A 138 -1.59 -1.88 -4.31
CA GLN A 138 -0.78 -1.54 -5.47
C GLN A 138 -1.54 -0.89 -6.64
N GLN A 139 -2.73 -1.38 -6.97
CA GLN A 139 -3.50 -0.92 -8.13
C GLN A 139 -4.14 0.45 -7.94
N GLN A 140 -4.32 0.88 -6.69
CA GLN A 140 -5.00 2.13 -6.34
C GLN A 140 -4.45 2.67 -5.00
N PRO A 141 -3.16 3.06 -4.96
CA PRO A 141 -2.59 3.69 -3.78
C PRO A 141 -3.26 5.05 -3.53
N SER A 142 -3.34 5.46 -2.27
CA SER A 142 -3.84 6.76 -1.88
C SER A 142 -2.95 7.90 -2.40
N ASP A 143 -3.55 9.08 -2.54
CA ASP A 143 -2.81 10.26 -2.98
C ASP A 143 -1.75 10.66 -1.93
N GLU A 144 -2.07 10.41 -0.66
CA GLU A 144 -1.19 10.57 0.50
C GLU A 144 0.07 9.70 0.37
N PHE A 145 -0.11 8.39 0.12
CA PHE A 145 1.00 7.47 -0.03
C PHE A 145 1.89 7.84 -1.23
N VAL A 146 1.28 8.16 -2.37
CA VAL A 146 2.01 8.56 -3.58
C VAL A 146 2.79 9.85 -3.37
N ALA A 147 2.29 10.79 -2.56
CA ALA A 147 2.98 12.04 -2.25
C ALA A 147 4.27 11.84 -1.42
N LEU A 148 4.38 10.75 -0.66
CA LEU A 148 5.59 10.42 0.11
C LEU A 148 6.78 10.07 -0.79
N PHE A 149 6.51 9.59 -2.01
CA PHE A 149 7.53 9.07 -2.91
C PHE A 149 7.54 9.86 -4.23
N PRO A 150 8.42 10.87 -4.37
CA PRO A 150 8.60 11.58 -5.65
C PRO A 150 8.96 10.64 -6.81
N ARG A 151 9.50 9.46 -6.50
CA ARG A 151 9.85 8.41 -7.45
C ARG A 151 9.28 7.08 -6.95
N LEU A 152 8.08 6.74 -7.39
CA LEU A 152 7.47 5.44 -7.09
C LEU A 152 7.84 4.43 -8.19
N SER A 153 8.45 3.32 -7.79
CA SER A 153 8.75 2.18 -8.66
C SER A 153 8.11 0.92 -8.12
N ILE A 154 7.37 0.21 -8.96
CA ILE A 154 6.78 -1.09 -8.64
C ILE A 154 7.41 -2.12 -9.58
N ARG A 155 8.03 -3.15 -9.02
CA ARG A 155 8.78 -4.19 -9.72
C ARG A 155 8.12 -5.55 -9.58
N ALA A 156 8.32 -6.42 -10.55
CA ALA A 156 7.84 -7.79 -10.44
C ALA A 156 8.75 -8.62 -9.54
N GLY A 157 8.16 -9.58 -8.82
CA GLY A 157 8.89 -10.50 -7.94
C GLY A 157 8.66 -10.16 -6.48
N GLY A 158 9.54 -10.65 -5.61
CA GLY A 158 9.36 -10.54 -4.17
C GLY A 158 10.28 -11.48 -3.39
N VAL A 159 10.12 -11.50 -2.07
CA VAL A 159 10.69 -12.54 -1.22
C VAL A 159 9.89 -13.83 -1.36
N ARG A 160 10.52 -14.92 -0.97
CA ARG A 160 9.84 -16.22 -0.90
C ARG A 160 8.87 -16.18 0.27
N SER A 161 7.62 -16.59 0.06
CA SER A 161 6.64 -16.74 1.15
C SER A 161 7.14 -17.74 2.20
N GLY A 162 6.86 -17.46 3.47
CA GLY A 162 7.17 -18.35 4.60
C GLY A 162 6.30 -19.62 4.63
N PHE A 163 5.27 -19.71 3.77
CA PHE A 163 4.33 -20.83 3.73
C PHE A 163 4.56 -21.85 2.60
N THR A 164 5.47 -21.61 1.65
CA THR A 164 5.63 -22.52 0.48
C THR A 164 7.10 -22.78 0.09
N HIS A 165 7.46 -24.06 -0.08
CA HIS A 165 8.75 -24.52 -0.59
C HIS A 165 8.72 -24.61 -2.13
N VAL A 166 9.73 -24.09 -2.83
CA VAL A 166 9.87 -24.23 -4.29
C VAL A 166 11.32 -24.57 -4.65
N ASP A 167 11.50 -25.60 -5.48
CA ASP A 167 12.79 -26.21 -5.87
C ASP A 167 13.79 -25.21 -6.46
N THR A 168 15.03 -25.26 -5.97
CA THR A 168 16.15 -24.37 -6.31
C THR A 168 16.83 -24.63 -7.66
N ASP A 169 16.28 -25.51 -8.51
CA ASP A 169 16.93 -26.00 -9.73
C ASP A 169 16.49 -25.31 -11.05
N ALA A 170 15.78 -24.19 -10.98
CA ALA A 170 15.40 -23.43 -12.18
C ALA A 170 16.60 -22.62 -12.72
N LYS A 171 17.09 -23.00 -13.91
CA LYS A 171 18.10 -22.22 -14.68
C LYS A 171 17.72 -20.73 -14.73
N PRO A 172 18.69 -19.79 -14.68
CA PRO A 172 18.40 -18.37 -14.83
C PRO A 172 17.75 -18.14 -16.21
N LYS A 173 16.44 -17.88 -16.21
CA LYS A 173 15.73 -17.43 -17.42
C LYS A 173 16.37 -16.10 -17.85
N GLU A 174 16.51 -15.89 -19.16
CA GLU A 174 16.73 -14.56 -19.70
C GLU A 174 15.49 -13.73 -19.37
N ILE A 175 15.52 -13.01 -18.25
CA ILE A 175 14.40 -12.19 -17.79
C ILE A 175 14.35 -10.97 -18.70
N THR A 176 13.38 -10.94 -19.60
CA THR A 176 13.02 -9.73 -20.34
C THR A 176 12.19 -8.85 -19.43
N THR A 177 12.65 -7.64 -19.15
CA THR A 177 11.95 -6.69 -18.27
C THR A 177 11.39 -5.54 -19.09
N LEU A 178 10.10 -5.22 -18.90
CA LEU A 178 9.47 -4.06 -19.52
C LEU A 178 8.96 -3.10 -18.44
N LEU A 179 9.53 -1.92 -18.39
CA LEU A 179 9.12 -0.86 -17.47
C LEU A 179 8.26 0.16 -18.22
N ARG A 180 7.06 0.41 -17.72
CA ARG A 180 6.18 1.49 -18.17
C ARG A 180 6.35 2.70 -17.26
N ILE A 181 6.57 3.87 -17.86
CA ILE A 181 6.84 5.13 -17.18
C ILE A 181 5.73 6.10 -17.55
N PHE A 182 4.97 6.53 -16.54
CA PHE A 182 3.76 7.32 -16.74
C PHE A 182 3.48 8.26 -15.56
N LYS A 183 2.79 9.37 -15.81
CA LYS A 183 2.30 10.26 -14.75
C LYS A 183 1.20 9.61 -13.92
N HIS A 184 1.28 9.68 -12.58
CA HIS A 184 0.22 9.15 -11.71
C HIS A 184 -1.13 9.85 -11.99
N PRO A 185 -2.26 9.11 -12.12
CA PRO A 185 -3.53 9.70 -12.57
C PRO A 185 -4.13 10.73 -11.60
N SER A 186 -3.85 10.63 -10.29
CA SER A 186 -4.31 11.62 -9.28
C SER A 186 -3.33 12.78 -9.06
N ALA A 187 -2.18 12.84 -9.75
CA ALA A 187 -1.15 13.80 -9.42
C ALA A 187 -1.60 15.25 -9.68
N VAL A 188 -1.96 15.96 -8.60
CA VAL A 188 -2.30 17.38 -8.61
C VAL A 188 -1.02 18.25 -8.77
N GLY A 189 0.16 17.68 -8.48
CA GLY A 189 1.46 18.33 -8.65
C GLY A 189 2.19 17.97 -9.96
N ARG A 190 3.30 18.65 -10.21
CA ARG A 190 4.14 18.41 -11.39
C ARG A 190 4.89 17.06 -11.32
N ASP A 191 5.24 16.54 -10.14
CA ASP A 191 6.37 15.59 -10.03
C ASP A 191 6.05 14.14 -9.61
N SER A 192 4.86 13.59 -9.86
CA SER A 192 4.59 12.17 -9.55
C SER A 192 4.62 11.30 -10.82
N ILE A 193 5.82 10.85 -11.19
CA ILE A 193 6.02 9.85 -12.26
C ILE A 193 6.19 8.47 -11.62
N VAL A 194 5.41 7.51 -12.10
CA VAL A 194 5.44 6.10 -11.69
C VAL A 194 6.26 5.30 -12.69
N VAL A 195 7.11 4.40 -12.19
CA VAL A 195 7.84 3.40 -12.97
C VAL A 195 7.29 2.03 -12.59
N HIS A 196 6.47 1.43 -13.45
CA HIS A 196 5.80 0.17 -13.16
C HIS A 196 6.28 -0.93 -14.11
N GLU A 197 6.70 -2.07 -13.57
CA GLU A 197 7.03 -3.24 -14.36
C GLU A 197 5.76 -3.94 -14.86
N VAL A 198 5.63 -4.04 -16.17
CA VAL A 198 4.47 -4.61 -16.87
C VAL A 198 4.88 -5.85 -17.65
N ASP A 199 3.90 -6.66 -18.05
CA ASP A 199 4.17 -7.85 -18.84
C ASP A 199 4.94 -7.47 -20.13
N PRO A 200 6.04 -8.17 -20.48
CA PRO A 200 6.89 -7.84 -21.62
C PRO A 200 6.26 -8.27 -22.94
N THR A 201 5.08 -7.73 -23.26
CA THR A 201 4.31 -7.97 -24.47
C THR A 201 3.94 -6.66 -25.15
N TRP A 202 3.68 -6.70 -26.46
CA TRP A 202 3.29 -5.51 -27.21
C TRP A 202 1.93 -4.95 -26.75
N GLN A 203 1.09 -5.76 -26.11
CA GLN A 203 -0.21 -5.35 -25.55
C GLN A 203 -0.08 -4.44 -24.33
N SER A 204 1.09 -4.39 -23.70
CA SER A 204 1.38 -3.48 -22.59
C SER A 204 1.69 -2.05 -23.07
N LEU A 205 2.02 -1.87 -24.35
CA LEU A 205 2.37 -0.57 -24.91
C LEU A 205 1.16 0.37 -24.95
N ASP A 206 1.42 1.64 -24.70
CA ASP A 206 0.44 2.73 -24.82
C ASP A 206 1.11 3.96 -25.42
N GLU A 207 0.48 4.56 -26.41
CA GLU A 207 1.04 5.73 -27.11
C GLU A 207 1.19 6.99 -26.24
N GLY A 208 0.55 7.02 -25.06
CA GLY A 208 0.64 8.11 -24.08
C GLY A 208 1.82 8.02 -23.12
N ASP A 209 2.60 6.93 -23.11
CA ASP A 209 3.59 6.66 -22.07
C ASP A 209 4.99 6.33 -22.67
N VAL A 210 6.00 6.23 -21.80
CA VAL A 210 7.37 5.81 -22.18
C VAL A 210 7.65 4.41 -21.63
N PHE A 211 8.35 3.59 -22.41
CA PHE A 211 8.67 2.21 -22.03
C PHE A 211 10.18 1.97 -22.10
N VAL A 212 10.72 1.27 -21.11
CA VAL A 212 12.12 0.82 -21.07
C VAL A 212 12.12 -0.71 -21.11
N LEU A 213 12.60 -1.28 -22.22
CA LEU A 213 12.77 -2.71 -22.42
C LEU A 213 14.23 -3.09 -22.16
N ASP A 214 14.46 -3.93 -21.16
CA ASP A 214 15.76 -4.49 -20.83
C ASP A 214 15.80 -5.98 -21.23
N LYS A 215 16.74 -6.35 -22.12
CA LYS A 215 17.03 -7.75 -22.51
C LYS A 215 18.34 -8.26 -21.91
N GLY A 216 18.96 -7.52 -20.99
CA GLY A 216 20.20 -7.85 -20.32
C GLY A 216 21.46 -7.36 -21.03
N ASP A 217 21.55 -7.52 -22.35
CA ASP A 217 22.69 -7.08 -23.18
C ASP A 217 22.48 -5.70 -23.81
N LYS A 218 21.22 -5.30 -24.00
CA LYS A 218 20.80 -4.03 -24.57
C LYS A 218 19.51 -3.52 -23.93
N ILE A 219 19.40 -2.20 -23.84
CA ILE A 219 18.21 -1.49 -23.37
C ILE A 219 17.61 -0.69 -24.55
N TRP A 220 16.31 -0.81 -24.74
CA TRP A 220 15.54 0.01 -25.67
C TRP A 220 14.59 0.92 -24.91
N VAL A 221 14.57 2.21 -25.25
CA VAL A 221 13.58 3.17 -24.75
C VAL A 221 12.59 3.47 -25.87
N TRP A 222 11.36 3.00 -25.74
CA TRP A 222 10.29 3.30 -26.68
C TRP A 222 9.45 4.48 -26.17
N GLN A 223 9.36 5.55 -26.96
CA GLN A 223 8.62 6.76 -26.61
C GLN A 223 7.32 6.82 -27.41
N GLY A 224 6.18 6.69 -26.73
CA GLY A 224 4.86 6.84 -27.36
C GLY A 224 4.68 8.24 -27.97
N LYS A 225 3.89 8.34 -29.04
CA LYS A 225 3.73 9.62 -29.77
C LYS A 225 3.06 10.73 -28.95
N GLN A 226 2.38 10.39 -27.86
CA GLN A 226 1.68 11.31 -26.94
C GLN A 226 2.34 11.42 -25.55
N CYS A 227 3.51 10.81 -25.34
CA CYS A 227 4.17 10.86 -24.03
C CYS A 227 4.71 12.25 -23.68
N SER A 228 4.76 12.53 -22.38
CA SER A 228 5.17 13.82 -21.83
C SER A 228 6.70 13.97 -21.72
N PRO A 229 7.24 15.20 -21.76
CA PRO A 229 8.66 15.45 -21.54
C PRO A 229 9.17 14.93 -20.18
N MET A 230 8.31 14.93 -19.16
CA MET A 230 8.64 14.47 -17.81
C MET A 230 8.82 12.96 -17.76
N GLU A 231 7.98 12.20 -18.46
CA GLU A 231 8.13 10.74 -18.60
C GLU A 231 9.43 10.41 -19.35
N LYS A 232 9.79 11.17 -20.39
CA LYS A 232 11.07 11.01 -21.11
C LYS A 232 12.28 11.29 -20.21
N ALA A 233 12.24 12.38 -19.45
CA ALA A 233 13.31 12.71 -18.49
C ALA A 233 13.46 11.63 -17.42
N LYS A 234 12.33 11.10 -16.93
CA LYS A 234 12.34 10.00 -15.96
C LYS A 234 12.90 8.70 -16.58
N ALA A 235 12.56 8.39 -17.82
CA ALA A 235 13.11 7.25 -18.53
C ALA A 235 14.64 7.35 -18.66
N ALA A 236 15.17 8.52 -19.00
CA ALA A 236 16.61 8.74 -19.08
C ALA A 236 17.30 8.49 -17.72
N GLN A 237 16.70 8.93 -16.61
CA GLN A 237 17.20 8.62 -15.26
C GLN A 237 17.17 7.11 -14.97
N VAL A 238 16.05 6.43 -15.26
CA VAL A 238 15.91 4.98 -15.05
C VAL A 238 16.97 4.22 -15.85
N VAL A 239 17.19 4.58 -17.11
CA VAL A 239 18.22 3.96 -17.93
C VAL A 239 19.62 4.22 -17.39
N ASN A 240 19.93 5.45 -16.99
CA ASN A 240 21.21 5.76 -16.35
C ASN A 240 21.45 4.88 -15.12
N ASP A 241 20.45 4.73 -14.24
CA ASP A 241 20.56 3.89 -13.05
C ASP A 241 20.78 2.41 -13.40
N LEU A 242 20.17 1.91 -14.49
CA LEU A 242 20.37 0.54 -14.98
C LEU A 242 21.76 0.31 -15.59
N THR A 243 22.35 1.33 -16.23
CA THR A 243 23.67 1.24 -16.88
C THR A 243 24.84 1.59 -15.97
N LEU A 244 24.62 2.23 -14.81
CA LEU A 244 25.68 2.52 -13.84
C LEU A 244 26.46 1.27 -13.42
N ALA A 245 25.80 0.10 -13.37
CA ALA A 245 26.42 -1.16 -12.99
C ALA A 245 26.99 -1.97 -14.18
N LYS A 246 26.67 -1.60 -15.43
CA LYS A 246 26.96 -2.40 -16.63
C LYS A 246 27.14 -1.52 -17.87
N HIS A 247 28.19 -1.72 -18.65
CA HIS A 247 28.35 -1.08 -19.98
C HIS A 247 27.37 -1.70 -20.99
N ILE A 248 26.10 -1.28 -20.93
CA ILE A 248 25.00 -1.75 -21.78
C ILE A 248 24.72 -0.71 -22.88
N ASP A 249 24.48 -1.17 -24.11
CA ASP A 249 24.03 -0.32 -25.22
C ASP A 249 22.58 0.16 -24.99
N VAL A 250 22.32 1.43 -25.32
CA VAL A 250 21.00 2.06 -25.13
C VAL A 250 20.54 2.66 -26.45
N GLU A 251 19.36 2.25 -26.91
CA GLU A 251 18.73 2.80 -28.11
C GLU A 251 17.39 3.46 -27.77
N VAL A 252 17.24 4.75 -28.08
CA VAL A 252 16.01 5.51 -27.86
C VAL A 252 15.25 5.64 -29.17
N LEU A 253 14.02 5.14 -29.23
CA LEU A 253 13.18 5.07 -30.41
C LEU A 253 11.83 5.75 -30.14
N ALA A 254 11.51 6.78 -30.93
CA ALA A 254 10.16 7.33 -30.96
C ALA A 254 9.23 6.40 -31.74
N GLN A 255 7.96 6.29 -31.34
CA GLN A 255 6.96 5.48 -32.07
C GLN A 255 6.86 5.85 -33.55
N THR A 256 7.12 7.11 -33.91
CA THR A 256 7.10 7.59 -35.29
C THR A 256 8.34 7.22 -36.11
N ASP A 257 9.37 6.66 -35.49
CA ASP A 257 10.56 6.17 -36.19
C ASP A 257 10.24 4.82 -36.87
N SER A 258 10.66 4.69 -38.13
CA SER A 258 10.69 3.43 -38.87
C SER A 258 11.32 2.25 -38.10
N ARG A 259 12.34 2.52 -37.26
CA ARG A 259 13.03 1.51 -36.45
C ARG A 259 12.29 1.11 -35.17
N SER A 260 11.24 1.84 -34.78
CA SER A 260 10.46 1.54 -33.56
C SER A 260 9.82 0.16 -33.57
N HIS A 261 9.57 -0.40 -34.76
CA HIS A 261 9.05 -1.76 -34.95
C HIS A 261 9.95 -2.83 -34.32
N VAL A 262 11.26 -2.58 -34.17
CA VAL A 262 12.18 -3.51 -33.50
C VAL A 262 11.69 -3.82 -32.07
N VAL A 263 11.28 -2.80 -31.32
CA VAL A 263 10.77 -2.99 -29.94
C VAL A 263 9.48 -3.81 -29.94
N ILE A 264 8.56 -3.50 -30.85
CA ILE A 264 7.28 -4.23 -30.99
C ILE A 264 7.55 -5.71 -31.31
N GLY A 265 8.48 -6.00 -32.22
CA GLY A 265 8.88 -7.35 -32.59
C GLY A 265 9.55 -8.11 -31.44
N LEU A 266 10.39 -7.45 -30.64
CA LEU A 266 11.02 -8.02 -29.44
C LEU A 266 10.01 -8.35 -28.33
N LEU A 267 8.86 -7.69 -28.35
CA LEU A 267 7.70 -7.91 -27.47
C LEU A 267 6.65 -8.87 -28.09
N GLY A 268 6.99 -9.55 -29.19
CA GLY A 268 6.14 -10.57 -29.82
C GLY A 268 5.08 -10.03 -30.79
N GLY A 269 5.10 -8.75 -31.16
CA GLY A 269 4.14 -8.10 -32.06
C GLY A 269 4.62 -8.02 -33.52
N LYS A 270 5.23 -9.08 -34.07
CA LYS A 270 5.83 -9.04 -35.42
C LYS A 270 4.84 -8.69 -36.55
N ASP A 271 3.57 -9.07 -36.38
CA ASP A 271 2.51 -8.86 -37.38
C ASP A 271 1.57 -7.68 -37.02
N VAL A 272 1.94 -6.86 -36.02
CA VAL A 272 1.10 -5.77 -35.52
C VAL A 272 1.47 -4.46 -36.21
N ALA A 273 0.47 -3.80 -36.80
CA ALA A 273 0.66 -2.46 -37.37
C ALA A 273 1.03 -1.44 -36.27
N PRO A 274 2.03 -0.57 -36.47
CA PRO A 274 2.55 0.34 -35.43
C PRO A 274 1.65 1.57 -35.15
N ASP A 275 0.39 1.53 -35.57
CA ASP A 275 -0.45 2.72 -35.78
C ASP A 275 -1.01 3.27 -34.46
N ALA A 276 -1.54 2.40 -33.61
CA ALA A 276 -2.18 2.75 -32.34
C ALA A 276 -2.00 1.65 -31.29
N PHE A 277 -1.36 2.02 -30.17
CA PHE A 277 -1.21 1.17 -28.99
C PHE A 277 -2.01 1.77 -27.85
N ARG A 278 -2.87 0.95 -27.23
CA ARG A 278 -3.72 1.34 -26.11
C ARG A 278 -3.65 0.26 -25.05
N SER A 279 -3.19 0.64 -23.87
CA SER A 279 -3.13 -0.26 -22.73
C SER A 279 -3.49 0.49 -21.46
N ARG A 280 -4.40 -0.08 -20.67
CA ARG A 280 -4.82 0.53 -19.40
C ARG A 280 -3.62 0.61 -18.46
N ARG A 281 -3.43 1.75 -17.80
CA ARG A 281 -2.39 1.90 -16.76
C ARG A 281 -2.67 0.93 -15.60
N PRO A 282 -1.63 0.30 -15.03
CA PRO A 282 -1.77 -0.67 -13.94
C PRO A 282 -2.17 -0.01 -12.61
N VAL A 283 -2.02 1.32 -12.52
CA VAL A 283 -2.45 2.14 -11.39
C VAL A 283 -3.59 3.05 -11.85
N SER A 284 -4.69 3.07 -11.10
CA SER A 284 -5.82 3.98 -11.32
C SER A 284 -6.01 4.94 -10.16
N SER A 285 -6.45 6.16 -10.47
CA SER A 285 -6.97 7.09 -9.45
C SER A 285 -8.39 6.70 -9.06
N ALA A 286 -8.71 6.87 -7.78
CA ALA A 286 -10.08 6.75 -7.31
C ALA A 286 -11.02 7.79 -7.96
N THR A 287 -10.49 8.94 -8.38
CA THR A 287 -11.23 10.09 -8.95
C THR A 287 -11.93 9.76 -10.26
N THR A 288 -11.41 8.83 -11.06
CA THR A 288 -12.04 8.43 -12.33
C THR A 288 -13.17 7.41 -12.16
N SER A 289 -13.44 6.92 -10.94
CA SER A 289 -14.27 5.73 -10.72
C SER A 289 -15.52 5.90 -9.86
N SER A 290 -15.73 7.02 -9.15
CA SER A 290 -16.86 7.11 -8.22
C SER A 290 -17.67 8.41 -8.31
N SER A 291 -18.86 8.33 -8.94
CA SER A 291 -19.97 9.28 -8.68
C SER A 291 -20.73 8.93 -7.39
N ARG A 292 -20.08 8.23 -6.45
CA ARG A 292 -20.73 7.72 -5.24
C ARG A 292 -21.06 8.90 -4.32
N PRO A 293 -22.30 9.01 -3.82
CA PRO A 293 -22.64 10.05 -2.85
C PRO A 293 -21.84 9.83 -1.56
N ARG A 294 -21.46 10.92 -0.90
CA ARG A 294 -20.81 10.87 0.41
C ARG A 294 -21.78 10.25 1.41
N ARG A 295 -21.31 9.26 2.18
CA ARG A 295 -22.12 8.59 3.20
C ARG A 295 -21.34 8.47 4.50
N LEU A 296 -22.00 8.82 5.60
CA LEU A 296 -21.51 8.65 6.95
C LEU A 296 -22.37 7.59 7.64
N PHE A 297 -21.72 6.57 8.18
CA PHE A 297 -22.32 5.51 8.96
C PHE A 297 -21.79 5.57 10.39
N ARG A 298 -22.61 5.18 11.37
CA ARG A 298 -22.24 5.01 12.78
C ARG A 298 -22.30 3.53 13.13
N LEU A 299 -21.23 3.05 13.73
CA LEU A 299 -21.13 1.75 14.38
C LEU A 299 -21.25 1.99 15.89
N SER A 300 -22.38 1.57 16.47
CA SER A 300 -22.72 1.84 17.87
C SER A 300 -23.26 0.59 18.55
N ASP A 301 -22.91 0.35 19.80
CA ASP A 301 -23.55 -0.65 20.66
C ASP A 301 -24.49 -0.06 21.73
N ALA A 302 -24.77 1.25 21.68
CA ALA A 302 -25.60 1.95 22.66
C ALA A 302 -27.02 1.38 22.80
N SER A 303 -27.52 0.66 21.79
CA SER A 303 -28.82 -0.04 21.83
C SER A 303 -28.81 -1.35 22.62
N GLY A 304 -27.64 -1.78 23.10
CA GLY A 304 -27.38 -3.09 23.71
C GLY A 304 -26.94 -4.17 22.71
N GLN A 305 -26.99 -3.87 21.40
CA GLN A 305 -26.41 -4.68 20.33
C GLN A 305 -25.69 -3.77 19.34
N LEU A 306 -24.64 -4.29 18.70
CA LEU A 306 -23.86 -3.57 17.71
C LEU A 306 -24.70 -3.32 16.44
N SER A 307 -24.98 -2.06 16.12
CA SER A 307 -25.70 -1.63 14.92
C SER A 307 -24.80 -0.81 14.00
N PHE A 308 -25.09 -0.85 12.70
CA PHE A 308 -24.35 -0.10 11.68
C PHE A 308 -25.34 0.67 10.81
N ASP A 309 -25.54 1.94 11.14
CA ASP A 309 -26.64 2.76 10.64
C ASP A 309 -26.14 3.97 9.84
N VAL A 310 -26.88 4.36 8.80
CA VAL A 310 -26.60 5.58 8.03
C VAL A 310 -26.97 6.80 8.86
N VAL A 311 -25.99 7.69 9.09
CA VAL A 311 -26.18 8.97 9.76
C VAL A 311 -26.46 10.08 8.74
N LYS A 312 -25.71 10.09 7.64
CA LYS A 312 -25.86 11.07 6.55
C LYS A 312 -25.60 10.44 5.19
N GLU A 313 -26.34 10.89 4.19
CA GLU A 313 -26.14 10.54 2.79
C GLU A 313 -26.35 11.78 1.91
N GLY A 314 -25.34 12.10 1.08
CA GLY A 314 -25.37 13.24 0.16
C GLY A 314 -25.28 14.63 0.82
N GLN A 315 -25.17 14.70 2.15
CA GLN A 315 -25.09 15.95 2.92
C GLN A 315 -23.65 16.33 3.27
N THR A 316 -23.43 17.60 3.59
CA THR A 316 -22.15 18.07 4.14
C THR A 316 -21.89 17.44 5.51
N ILE A 317 -20.72 16.82 5.64
CA ILE A 317 -20.25 16.20 6.88
C ILE A 317 -19.38 17.20 7.63
N ARG A 318 -19.60 17.33 8.93
CA ARG A 318 -18.95 18.26 9.84
C ARG A 318 -18.33 17.48 10.99
N ARG A 319 -17.37 18.10 11.67
CA ARG A 319 -16.72 17.52 12.86
C ARG A 319 -17.73 17.17 13.96
N THR A 320 -18.80 17.94 14.08
CA THR A 320 -19.89 17.71 15.05
C THR A 320 -20.76 16.50 14.75
N ASP A 321 -20.59 15.84 13.60
CA ASP A 321 -21.35 14.63 13.25
C ASP A 321 -20.70 13.36 13.82
N PHE A 322 -19.50 13.47 14.38
CA PHE A 322 -18.76 12.38 15.01
C PHE A 322 -18.95 12.44 16.53
N ASP A 323 -19.57 11.40 17.10
CA ASP A 323 -19.78 11.22 18.54
C ASP A 323 -18.57 10.50 19.14
N THR A 324 -17.96 11.07 20.18
CA THR A 324 -16.79 10.49 20.87
C THR A 324 -17.01 9.07 21.38
N ASN A 325 -18.26 8.68 21.60
CA ASN A 325 -18.61 7.37 22.16
C ASN A 325 -18.76 6.27 21.11
N ASP A 326 -18.47 6.53 19.82
CA ASP A 326 -18.72 5.54 18.76
C ASP A 326 -17.65 5.54 17.67
N VAL A 327 -17.75 4.55 16.77
CA VAL A 327 -16.94 4.46 15.56
C VAL A 327 -17.76 4.87 14.35
N PHE A 328 -17.18 5.67 13.45
CA PHE A 328 -17.86 6.13 12.24
C PHE A 328 -17.13 5.65 10.98
N LEU A 329 -17.89 5.29 9.95
CA LEU A 329 -17.38 5.00 8.61
C LEU A 329 -17.85 6.07 7.64
N LEU A 330 -16.90 6.74 7.01
CA LEU A 330 -17.11 7.80 6.03
C LEU A 330 -16.68 7.31 4.64
N ASP A 331 -17.64 7.05 3.75
CA ASP A 331 -17.39 6.81 2.32
C ASP A 331 -17.49 8.15 1.57
N ILE A 332 -16.37 8.64 1.03
CA ILE A 332 -16.34 9.82 0.15
C ILE A 332 -16.22 9.46 -1.33
N GLY A 333 -16.51 8.21 -1.68
CA GLY A 333 -16.39 7.65 -3.03
C GLY A 333 -14.96 7.32 -3.41
N ARG A 334 -14.02 8.26 -3.23
CA ARG A 334 -12.61 8.07 -3.58
C ARG A 334 -11.77 7.37 -2.51
N ALA A 335 -12.22 7.41 -1.26
CA ALA A 335 -11.58 6.78 -0.11
C ALA A 335 -12.65 6.47 0.94
N ILE A 336 -12.36 5.50 1.81
CA ILE A 336 -13.16 5.20 2.98
C ILE A 336 -12.33 5.53 4.21
N TRP A 337 -12.90 6.34 5.10
CA TRP A 337 -12.30 6.72 6.36
C TRP A 337 -13.06 6.09 7.52
N VAL A 338 -12.34 5.61 8.52
CA VAL A 338 -12.90 5.12 9.77
C VAL A 338 -12.42 6.03 10.88
N TRP A 339 -13.33 6.72 11.55
CA TRP A 339 -13.00 7.57 12.69
C TRP A 339 -13.38 6.83 13.97
N LYS A 340 -12.41 6.67 14.88
CA LYS A 340 -12.55 5.95 16.15
C LYS A 340 -12.67 6.97 17.28
N GLY A 341 -13.84 7.08 17.90
CA GLY A 341 -14.04 7.88 19.09
C GLY A 341 -13.22 7.38 20.27
N LEU A 342 -12.74 8.28 21.12
CA LEU A 342 -11.98 7.91 22.33
C LEU A 342 -12.86 7.11 23.29
N GLY A 343 -14.13 7.51 23.46
CA GLY A 343 -15.13 6.84 24.27
C GLY A 343 -15.75 5.59 23.65
N ALA A 344 -15.45 5.27 22.38
CA ALA A 344 -15.99 4.10 21.70
C ALA A 344 -15.63 2.79 22.41
N SER A 345 -16.57 1.85 22.37
CA SER A 345 -16.47 0.60 23.11
C SER A 345 -15.39 -0.31 22.54
N ALA A 346 -14.87 -1.24 23.36
CA ALA A 346 -13.91 -2.24 22.88
C ALA A 346 -14.51 -3.11 21.76
N ALA A 347 -15.81 -3.41 21.84
CA ALA A 347 -16.51 -4.18 20.81
C ALA A 347 -16.56 -3.43 19.47
N GLU A 348 -16.87 -2.13 19.49
CA GLU A 348 -16.86 -1.27 18.30
C GLU A 348 -15.44 -1.17 17.70
N LYS A 349 -14.44 -0.91 18.55
CA LYS A 349 -13.02 -0.81 18.16
C LYS A 349 -12.44 -2.13 17.64
N ALA A 350 -12.97 -3.28 18.05
CA ALA A 350 -12.56 -4.59 17.51
C ALA A 350 -13.25 -4.89 16.16
N MET A 351 -14.48 -4.41 15.96
CA MET A 351 -15.32 -4.80 14.83
C MET A 351 -15.19 -3.92 13.59
N TRP A 352 -14.67 -2.69 13.71
CA TRP A 352 -14.64 -1.73 12.60
C TRP A 352 -13.97 -2.26 11.32
N LEU A 353 -12.88 -3.02 11.43
CA LEU A 353 -12.16 -3.53 10.25
C LEU A 353 -13.02 -4.55 9.50
N LYS A 354 -13.70 -5.44 10.24
CA LYS A 354 -14.63 -6.42 9.69
C LYS A 354 -15.85 -5.74 9.06
N VAL A 355 -16.38 -4.71 9.71
CA VAL A 355 -17.50 -3.90 9.19
C VAL A 355 -17.09 -3.17 7.92
N ALA A 356 -15.94 -2.49 7.91
CA ALA A 356 -15.42 -1.79 6.74
C ALA A 356 -15.17 -2.75 5.55
N GLN A 357 -14.59 -3.92 5.81
CA GLN A 357 -14.42 -4.95 4.78
C GLN A 357 -15.77 -5.49 4.27
N SER A 358 -16.74 -5.71 5.16
CA SER A 358 -18.08 -6.18 4.79
C SER A 358 -18.82 -5.14 3.97
N TYR A 359 -18.71 -3.86 4.35
CA TYR A 359 -19.23 -2.72 3.60
C TYR A 359 -18.64 -2.67 2.19
N VAL A 360 -17.31 -2.73 2.07
CA VAL A 360 -16.62 -2.79 0.78
C VAL A 360 -17.07 -3.98 -0.06
N ARG A 361 -17.30 -5.15 0.56
CA ARG A 361 -17.84 -6.34 -0.12
C ARG A 361 -19.27 -6.14 -0.63
N GLN A 362 -20.15 -5.53 0.16
CA GLN A 362 -21.52 -5.25 -0.26
C GLN A 362 -21.57 -4.28 -1.45
N LEU A 363 -20.59 -3.37 -1.54
CA LEU A 363 -20.45 -2.48 -2.70
C LEU A 363 -19.92 -3.18 -3.96
N GLN A 364 -19.42 -4.43 -3.88
CA GLN A 364 -18.88 -5.17 -5.03
C GLN A 364 -19.94 -5.52 -6.09
N GLY A 365 -21.24 -5.33 -5.81
CA GLY A 365 -22.29 -5.39 -6.83
C GLY A 365 -22.10 -4.37 -7.97
N THR A 366 -21.26 -3.35 -7.77
CA THR A 366 -20.95 -2.29 -8.73
C THR A 366 -19.45 -1.97 -8.75
N SER A 367 -18.71 -2.52 -9.71
CA SER A 367 -17.32 -2.12 -10.07
C SER A 367 -16.24 -2.35 -8.99
N ALA A 368 -14.99 -1.96 -9.32
CA ALA A 368 -13.73 -2.23 -8.60
C ALA A 368 -13.59 -1.59 -7.20
N VAL A 369 -14.67 -1.54 -6.42
CA VAL A 369 -14.76 -0.88 -5.10
C VAL A 369 -13.85 -1.52 -4.05
N TYR A 370 -13.49 -2.78 -4.20
CA TYR A 370 -12.54 -3.47 -3.31
C TYR A 370 -11.12 -2.88 -3.34
N LEU A 371 -10.81 -2.07 -4.37
CA LEU A 371 -9.57 -1.32 -4.49
C LEU A 371 -9.62 0.05 -3.79
N THR A 372 -10.77 0.45 -3.22
CA THR A 372 -10.90 1.75 -2.55
C THR A 372 -9.93 1.82 -1.35
N PRO A 373 -9.07 2.85 -1.26
CA PRO A 373 -8.23 3.08 -0.10
C PRO A 373 -9.04 3.16 1.19
N LEU A 374 -8.54 2.53 2.25
CA LEU A 374 -9.15 2.51 3.58
C LEU A 374 -8.17 3.12 4.57
N ALA A 375 -8.59 4.14 5.31
CA ALA A 375 -7.79 4.74 6.37
C ALA A 375 -8.58 4.77 7.69
N ALA A 376 -7.91 4.60 8.82
CA ALA A 376 -8.48 4.64 10.16
C ALA A 376 -7.76 5.66 11.01
N VAL A 377 -8.52 6.50 11.69
CA VAL A 377 -8.04 7.64 12.48
C VAL A 377 -8.64 7.60 13.87
N VAL A 378 -7.92 8.12 14.86
CA VAL A 378 -8.38 8.23 16.25
C VAL A 378 -8.74 9.68 16.54
N GLU A 379 -9.82 9.89 17.27
CA GLU A 379 -10.24 11.20 17.76
C GLU A 379 -9.10 11.95 18.45
N GLY A 380 -8.90 13.21 18.08
CA GLY A 380 -7.83 14.08 18.61
C GLY A 380 -6.48 13.91 17.91
N ASN A 381 -6.33 12.88 17.07
CA ASN A 381 -5.13 12.64 16.26
C ASN A 381 -5.48 12.65 14.75
N GLU A 382 -6.47 13.44 14.35
CA GLU A 382 -6.90 13.46 12.96
C GLU A 382 -5.85 14.03 12.00
N SER A 383 -5.59 13.30 10.92
CA SER A 383 -4.65 13.77 9.91
C SER A 383 -5.21 14.92 9.08
N PRO A 384 -4.34 15.78 8.50
CA PRO A 384 -4.77 16.82 7.57
C PRO A 384 -5.60 16.27 6.39
N SER A 385 -5.33 15.04 5.95
CA SER A 385 -6.08 14.39 4.88
C SER A 385 -7.49 13.97 5.31
N PHE A 386 -7.66 13.51 6.54
CA PHE A 386 -9.00 13.30 7.10
C PHE A 386 -9.80 14.60 7.15
N PHE A 387 -9.19 15.70 7.60
CA PHE A 387 -9.87 17.00 7.63
C PHE A 387 -10.28 17.49 6.23
N LYS A 388 -9.41 17.32 5.23
CA LYS A 388 -9.77 17.59 3.83
C LYS A 388 -10.90 16.69 3.35
N ALA A 389 -10.93 15.42 3.76
CA ALA A 389 -11.97 14.47 3.38
C ALA A 389 -13.35 14.83 3.97
N ILE A 390 -13.42 15.45 5.15
CA ILE A 390 -14.70 15.93 5.71
C ILE A 390 -15.13 17.27 5.10
N GLU A 391 -14.19 18.17 4.80
CA GLU A 391 -14.46 19.54 4.31
C GLU A 391 -14.75 19.66 2.81
N ALA A 392 -14.37 18.66 1.99
CA ALA A 392 -14.61 18.61 0.53
C ALA A 392 -16.02 18.15 0.16
#